data_AF-A0A2T3M584-F1
#
_entry.id   AF-A0A2T3M584-F1
#
_cell.length_a   1.000
_cell.length_b   1.000
_cell.length_c   1.000
_cell.angle_alpha   90.00
_cell.angle_beta   90.00
_cell.angle_gamma   90.00
#
_symmetry.space_group_name_H-M   'P 1'
#
loop_
_entity.id
_entity.type
_entity.pdbx_description
1 polymer ?
#
loop_
_entity_poly.entity_id
_entity_poly.type
_entity_poly.pdbx_seq_one_letter_code
_entity_poly.pdbx_strand_id
1 'polypeptide(L)'
;MAVQSSHADIYTIAKSALTKASKQLAADGYDTDIYCIDGRIRLVIDNERHQPYEYALQLHKNADNEQTHLEVMIKNNQQSYLVDGLSEPELIADILMQYKRYCV
;
A
#
# COMPACT_ATOMS: atom_id res chain seq x y z
N MET A 1 14.04 16.24 -15.25
CA MET A 1 13.61 16.97 -14.04
C MET A 1 13.05 15.94 -13.08
N ALA A 2 13.78 15.60 -12.01
CA ALA A 2 13.28 14.66 -11.01
C ALA A 2 12.32 15.43 -10.10
N VAL A 3 11.03 15.10 -10.14
CA VAL A 3 10.05 15.64 -9.20
C VAL A 3 10.42 15.05 -7.84
N GLN A 4 11.07 15.86 -6.99
CA GLN A 4 11.21 15.55 -5.58
C GLN A 4 9.82 15.62 -4.96
N SER A 5 9.10 14.51 -4.97
CA SER A 5 7.83 14.39 -4.26
C SER A 5 8.12 14.52 -2.77
N SER A 6 7.55 15.53 -2.12
CA SER A 6 7.75 15.77 -0.69
C SER A 6 7.21 14.58 0.11
N HIS A 7 7.76 14.34 1.31
CA HIS A 7 7.29 13.30 2.23
C HIS A 7 5.76 13.31 2.45
N ALA A 8 5.17 14.51 2.52
CA ALA A 8 3.74 14.71 2.67
C ALA A 8 2.93 14.27 1.43
N ASP A 9 3.47 14.46 0.22
CA ASP A 9 2.83 14.08 -1.03
C ASP A 9 2.81 12.56 -1.19
N ILE A 10 3.92 11.89 -0.90
CA ILE A 10 4.04 10.43 -0.98
C ILE A 10 3.07 9.76 0.02
N TYR A 11 3.00 10.26 1.25
CA TYR A 11 2.05 9.78 2.25
C TYR A 11 0.59 9.97 1.80
N THR A 12 0.29 11.14 1.21
CA THR A 12 -1.06 11.44 0.71
C THR A 12 -1.45 10.53 -0.44
N ILE A 13 -0.55 10.31 -1.40
CA ILE A 13 -0.72 9.38 -2.52
C ILE A 13 -0.93 7.95 -2.00
N ALA A 14 -0.09 7.47 -1.09
CA ALA A 14 -0.18 6.15 -0.49
C ALA A 14 -1.53 5.94 0.23
N LYS A 15 -1.94 6.91 1.05
CA LYS A 15 -3.22 6.88 1.76
C LYS A 15 -4.40 6.87 0.80
N SER A 16 -4.36 7.73 -0.22
CA SER A 16 -5.41 7.83 -1.23
C SER A 16 -5.52 6.54 -2.04
N ALA A 17 -4.39 5.96 -2.46
CA ALA A 17 -4.34 4.69 -3.17
C ALA A 17 -4.95 3.54 -2.35
N LEU A 18 -4.54 3.37 -1.10
CA LEU A 18 -5.11 2.34 -0.21
C LEU A 18 -6.60 2.55 0.03
N THR A 19 -7.04 3.80 0.19
CA THR A 19 -8.46 4.14 0.37
C THR A 19 -9.29 3.79 -0.86
N LYS A 20 -8.78 4.11 -2.06
CA LYS A 20 -9.47 3.79 -3.32
C LYS A 20 -9.50 2.28 -3.57
N ALA A 21 -8.39 1.58 -3.33
CA ALA A 21 -8.33 0.12 -3.43
C ALA A 21 -9.32 -0.55 -2.46
N SER A 22 -9.33 -0.13 -1.18
CA SER A 22 -10.30 -0.59 -0.18
C SER A 22 -11.75 -0.40 -0.63
N LYS A 23 -12.11 0.79 -1.12
CA LYS A 23 -13.47 1.04 -1.63
C LYS A 23 -13.85 0.14 -2.80
N GLN A 24 -12.90 -0.13 -3.70
CA GLN A 24 -13.13 -1.01 -4.84
C GLN A 24 -13.33 -2.46 -4.39
N LEU A 25 -12.52 -2.94 -3.45
CA LEU A 25 -12.66 -4.28 -2.87
C LEU A 25 -13.94 -4.42 -2.06
N ALA A 26 -14.32 -3.40 -1.29
CA ALA A 26 -15.59 -3.37 -0.58
C ALA A 26 -16.79 -3.40 -1.54
N ALA A 27 -16.69 -2.73 -2.69
CA ALA A 27 -17.71 -2.82 -3.74
C ALA A 27 -17.81 -4.21 -4.37
N ASP A 28 -16.70 -4.94 -4.42
CA ASP A 28 -16.64 -6.35 -4.85
C ASP A 28 -17.10 -7.34 -3.75
N GLY A 29 -17.48 -6.84 -2.56
CA GLY A 29 -18.03 -7.62 -1.46
C GLY A 29 -17.02 -8.10 -0.41
N TYR A 30 -15.77 -7.64 -0.46
CA TYR A 30 -14.75 -7.96 0.54
C TYR A 30 -14.81 -7.02 1.74
N ASP A 31 -14.61 -7.56 2.95
CA ASP A 31 -14.46 -6.72 4.13
C ASP A 31 -13.04 -6.15 4.17
N THR A 32 -12.92 -4.83 4.36
CA THR A 32 -11.62 -4.15 4.34
C THR A 32 -11.50 -3.12 5.43
N ASP A 33 -10.34 -3.10 6.09
CA ASP A 33 -9.98 -2.12 7.11
C ASP A 33 -8.69 -1.40 6.75
N ILE A 34 -8.60 -0.11 7.07
CA ILE A 34 -7.37 0.68 6.92
C ILE A 34 -6.90 1.17 8.29
N TYR A 35 -5.68 0.80 8.63
CA TYR A 35 -4.99 1.21 9.86
C TYR A 35 -3.88 2.21 9.53
N CYS A 36 -3.83 3.33 10.22
CA CYS A 36 -2.74 4.31 10.12
C CYS A 36 -2.04 4.39 11.49
N ILE A 37 -0.80 3.88 11.59
CA ILE A 37 -0.03 3.84 12.84
C ILE A 37 1.41 4.29 12.55
N ASP A 38 1.89 5.31 13.25
CA ASP A 38 3.29 5.77 13.21
C ASP A 38 3.89 5.97 11.80
N GLY A 39 3.14 6.58 10.88
CA GLY A 39 3.60 6.83 9.50
C GLY A 39 3.57 5.59 8.59
N ARG A 40 3.01 4.48 9.07
CA ARG A 40 2.67 3.29 8.31
C ARG A 40 1.17 3.24 8.08
N ILE A 41 0.76 2.94 6.84
CA ILE A 41 -0.63 2.72 6.48
C ILE A 41 -0.78 1.27 6.07
N ARG A 42 -1.73 0.55 6.66
CA ARG A 42 -1.99 -0.86 6.39
C ARG A 42 -3.43 -1.05 5.96
N LEU A 43 -3.62 -1.64 4.79
CA LEU A 43 -4.87 -2.20 4.32
C LEU A 43 -4.95 -3.67 4.75
N VAL A 44 -6.05 -4.05 5.36
CA VAL A 44 -6.41 -5.42 5.71
C VAL A 44 -7.63 -5.79 4.90
N ILE A 45 -7.60 -6.94 4.24
CA ILE A 45 -8.72 -7.47 3.48
C ILE A 45 -9.05 -8.83 4.09
N ASP A 46 -10.23 -8.97 4.68
CA ASP A 46 -10.65 -10.27 5.20
C ASP A 46 -11.01 -11.20 4.02
N ASN A 47 -10.73 -12.48 4.18
CA ASN A 47 -11.06 -13.50 3.19
C ASN A 47 -11.82 -14.66 3.83
N GLU A 48 -12.54 -15.41 2.99
CA GLU A 48 -13.33 -16.57 3.43
C GLU A 48 -12.47 -17.69 4.06
N ARG A 49 -11.14 -17.63 3.92
CA ARG A 49 -10.20 -18.59 4.51
C ARG A 49 -9.74 -18.19 5.91
N HIS A 50 -10.28 -17.11 6.50
CA HIS A 50 -9.84 -16.53 7.78
C HIS A 50 -8.33 -16.19 7.81
N GLN A 51 -7.75 -15.89 6.64
CA GLN A 51 -6.37 -15.48 6.48
C GLN A 51 -6.33 -14.08 5.89
N PRO A 52 -6.50 -13.03 6.72
CA PRO A 52 -6.61 -11.68 6.22
C PRO A 52 -5.38 -11.29 5.41
N TYR A 53 -5.59 -10.68 4.26
CA TYR A 53 -4.53 -10.14 3.42
C TYR A 53 -4.11 -8.78 3.96
N GLU A 54 -2.84 -8.64 4.33
CA GLU A 54 -2.29 -7.42 4.91
C GLU A 54 -1.29 -6.78 3.95
N TYR A 55 -1.67 -5.62 3.41
CA TYR A 55 -0.83 -4.77 2.56
C TYR A 55 -0.47 -3.50 3.34
N ALA A 56 0.78 -3.38 3.74
CA ALA A 56 1.27 -2.20 4.44
C ALA A 56 2.18 -1.35 3.55
N LEU A 57 2.09 -0.05 3.74
CA LEU A 57 2.95 0.97 3.15
C LEU A 57 3.68 1.68 4.29
N GLN A 58 5.01 1.68 4.24
CA GLN A 58 5.86 2.34 5.21
C GLN A 58 6.77 3.35 4.51
N LEU A 59 6.87 4.55 5.07
CA LEU A 59 7.78 5.57 4.59
C LEU A 59 9.14 5.38 5.26
N HIS A 60 10.16 5.16 4.44
CA HIS A 60 11.55 5.09 4.87
C HIS A 60 12.26 6.37 4.47
N LYS A 61 12.78 7.12 5.45
CA LYS A 61 13.72 8.20 5.18
C LYS A 61 15.10 7.59 5.00
N ASN A 62 15.69 7.75 3.82
CA ASN A 62 17.08 7.37 3.64
C ASN A 62 17.97 8.39 4.35
N ALA A 63 18.82 7.93 5.26
CA ALA A 63 19.70 8.80 6.04
C ALA A 63 20.80 9.44 5.18
N ASP A 64 21.10 8.87 4.01
CA ASP A 64 22.24 9.25 3.17
C ASP A 64 21.91 10.33 2.13
N ASN A 65 20.70 10.31 1.56
CA ASN A 65 20.32 11.13 0.40
C ASN A 65 19.06 12.00 0.59
N GLU A 66 18.51 12.08 1.80
CA GLU A 66 17.24 12.78 2.12
C GLU A 66 16.02 12.33 1.29
N GLN A 67 16.16 11.30 0.45
CA GLN A 67 15.08 10.72 -0.33
C GLN A 67 14.18 9.90 0.59
N THR A 68 12.89 10.20 0.52
CA THR A 68 11.86 9.40 1.18
C THR A 68 11.43 8.32 0.22
N HIS A 69 11.63 7.07 0.61
CA HIS A 69 11.19 5.90 -0.13
C HIS A 69 9.88 5.38 0.46
N LEU A 70 9.01 4.88 -0.41
CA LEU A 70 7.83 4.15 0.00
C LEU A 70 8.12 2.66 -0.13
N GLU A 71 8.03 1.93 0.97
CA GLU A 71 8.17 0.47 1.01
C GLU A 71 6.78 -0.16 1.15
N VAL A 72 6.50 -1.11 0.26
CA VAL A 72 5.37 -2.03 0.40
C VAL A 72 5.82 -3.22 1.24
N MET A 73 5.01 -3.62 2.20
CA MET A 73 5.19 -4.83 3.00
C MET A 73 3.90 -5.66 2.95
N ILE A 74 3.96 -6.80 2.27
CA ILE A 74 2.88 -7.78 2.20
C ILE A 74 3.18 -8.89 3.21
N LYS A 75 2.39 -8.96 4.28
CA LYS A 75 2.66 -9.91 5.36
C LYS A 75 2.43 -11.35 4.92
N ASN A 76 1.40 -11.60 4.11
CA ASN A 76 0.99 -12.95 3.71
C ASN A 76 2.07 -13.69 2.93
N ASN A 77 2.83 -12.98 2.10
CA ASN A 77 3.91 -13.55 1.29
C ASN A 77 5.31 -13.21 1.84
N GLN A 78 5.38 -12.58 3.03
CA GLN A 78 6.61 -12.04 3.62
C GLN A 78 7.44 -11.21 2.62
N GLN A 79 6.76 -10.51 1.72
CA GLN A 79 7.39 -9.80 0.62
C GLN A 79 7.46 -8.31 0.96
N SER A 80 8.62 -7.70 0.76
CA SER A 80 8.76 -6.24 0.78
C SER A 80 9.48 -5.75 -0.47
N TYR A 81 9.07 -4.57 -0.96
CA TYR A 81 9.70 -3.93 -2.11
C TYR A 81 9.49 -2.41 -2.08
N LEU A 82 10.46 -1.69 -2.62
CA LEU A 82 10.40 -0.24 -2.78
C LEU A 82 9.56 0.10 -4.02
N VAL A 83 8.68 1.08 -3.87
CA VAL A 83 7.77 1.56 -4.92
C VAL A 83 8.05 3.01 -5.32
N ASP A 84 9.34 3.37 -5.34
CA ASP A 84 9.79 4.70 -5.71
C ASP A 84 9.30 5.10 -7.09
N GLY A 85 8.56 6.21 -7.15
CA GLY A 85 8.05 6.77 -8.40
C GLY A 85 6.72 6.17 -8.89
N LEU A 86 6.07 5.25 -8.15
CA LEU A 86 4.72 4.82 -8.50
C LEU A 86 3.71 5.95 -8.27
N SER A 87 2.89 6.19 -9.28
CA SER A 87 1.74 7.07 -9.21
C SER A 87 0.61 6.41 -8.41
N GLU A 88 -0.32 7.21 -7.87
CA GLU A 88 -1.52 6.70 -7.20
C GLU A 88 -2.26 5.58 -7.97
N PRO A 89 -2.56 5.70 -9.28
CA PRO A 89 -3.22 4.62 -10.03
C PRO A 89 -2.38 3.35 -10.15
N GLU A 90 -1.05 3.46 -10.19
CA GLU A 90 -0.16 2.30 -10.26
C GLU A 90 -0.13 1.54 -8.93
N LEU A 91 -0.12 2.26 -7.81
CA LEU A 91 -0.25 1.67 -6.47
C LEU A 91 -1.61 0.96 -6.31
N ILE A 92 -2.71 1.55 -6.78
CA ILE A 92 -4.03 0.91 -6.74
C ILE A 92 -4.01 -0.38 -7.55
N ALA A 93 -3.47 -0.34 -8.77
CA ALA A 93 -3.37 -1.53 -9.63
C ALA A 93 -2.51 -2.64 -9.00
N ASP A 94 -1.38 -2.26 -8.37
CA ASP A 94 -0.50 -3.20 -7.66
C ASP A 94 -1.23 -3.87 -6.49
N ILE A 95 -1.91 -3.12 -5.62
CA ILE A 95 -2.69 -3.67 -4.49
C ILE A 95 -3.70 -4.71 -4.98
N LEU A 96 -4.49 -4.36 -6.00
CA LEU A 96 -5.51 -5.25 -6.56
C LEU A 96 -4.90 -6.49 -7.22
N MET A 97 -3.78 -6.34 -7.92
CA MET A 97 -3.07 -7.44 -8.55
C MET A 97 -2.51 -8.41 -7.50
N GLN A 98 -1.89 -7.90 -6.44
CA GLN A 98 -1.31 -8.72 -5.38
C GLN A 98 -2.38 -9.47 -4.60
N TYR A 99 -3.50 -8.82 -4.29
CA TYR A 99 -4.65 -9.48 -3.66
C TYR A 99 -5.21 -10.60 -4.55
N LYS A 100 -5.43 -10.34 -5.84
CA LYS A 100 -5.88 -11.37 -6.79
C LYS A 100 -4.92 -12.56 -6.87
N ARG A 101 -3.61 -12.31 -6.84
CA ARG A 101 -2.59 -13.39 -6.82
C ARG A 101 -2.64 -14.22 -5.54
N TYR A 102 -3.06 -13.64 -4.42
CA TYR A 102 -3.20 -14.34 -3.15
C TYR A 102 -4.53 -15.12 -3.03
N CYS A 103 -5.60 -14.65 -3.68
CA CYS A 103 -6.90 -15.33 -3.66
C CYS A 103 -6.99 -16.56 -4.57
N VAL A 104 -6.15 -16.65 -5.62
CA VAL A 104 -6.04 -17.83 -6.50
C VAL A 104 -5.29 -18.95 -5.77
#